data_AF-F4HLG7-F1
#
_entry.id   AF-F4HLG7-F1
#
_cell.length_a   1.000
_cell.length_b   1.000
_cell.length_c   1.000
_cell.angle_alpha   90.00
_cell.angle_beta   90.00
_cell.angle_gamma   90.00
#
_symmetry.space_group_name_H-M   'P 1'
#
loop_
_entity.id
_entity.type
_entity.pdbx_description
1 polymer ?
#
loop_
_entity_poly.entity_id
_entity_poly.type
_entity_poly.pdbx_seq_one_letter_code
_entity_poly.pdbx_strand_id
1 'polypeptide(L)'
;MEIVFLDTNLLYAFLLENDAHHKLAKEIIEKLLKNRTPIIIPEAVYRDLRRSFHRKYLNAEAHLIYFYQKALRSGLKREEEIYKYVENNLLEYALKHDKKSLNMYQYLLDYIKKNKLFSPEKRPLLTQILDNHLIKILSKLKPVEEQTIHLTLGDRELDIYKDIYNKVSPMFKDEADAEIFCQIAATIASEDETKDEIKYKLCTTDREFAKTGNKAIEILNKEGYKINLEIQYLKRED
;
A
#
# COMPACT_ATOMS: atom_id res chain seq x y z
N MET A 1 15.08 13.78 18.26
CA MET A 1 13.64 13.52 17.96
C MET A 1 13.57 12.49 16.83
N GLU A 2 12.62 11.55 16.81
CA GLU A 2 12.46 10.59 15.70
C GLU A 2 11.23 10.94 14.87
N ILE A 3 11.38 10.97 13.54
CA ILE A 3 10.29 11.19 12.58
C ILE A 3 10.20 9.95 11.69
N VAL A 4 8.99 9.38 11.57
CA VAL A 4 8.77 8.14 10.83
C VAL A 4 7.96 8.40 9.56
N PHE A 5 8.51 7.95 8.43
CA PHE A 5 7.83 7.86 7.15
C PHE A 5 7.25 6.46 6.96
N LEU A 6 6.03 6.38 6.41
CA LEU A 6 5.38 5.13 6.04
C LEU A 6 5.36 4.96 4.52
N ASP A 7 5.77 3.79 4.05
CA ASP A 7 5.67 3.37 2.65
C ASP A 7 4.27 2.84 2.30
N THR A 8 3.91 2.85 1.00
CA THR A 8 2.64 2.31 0.48
C THR A 8 2.44 0.86 0.86
N ASN A 9 3.48 0.02 0.80
CA ASN A 9 3.36 -1.41 1.11
C ASN A 9 2.95 -1.66 2.56
N LEU A 10 3.41 -0.82 3.50
CA LEU A 10 3.05 -0.92 4.90
C LEU A 10 1.58 -0.57 5.12
N LEU A 11 1.09 0.51 4.47
CA LEU A 11 -0.32 0.89 4.50
C LEU A 11 -1.21 -0.15 3.81
N TYR A 12 -0.74 -0.75 2.72
CA TYR A 12 -1.44 -1.83 2.02
C TYR A 12 -1.61 -3.06 2.94
N ALA A 13 -0.53 -3.49 3.60
CA ALA A 13 -0.57 -4.60 4.56
C ALA A 13 -1.47 -4.28 5.76
N PHE A 14 -1.49 -3.03 6.24
CA PHE A 14 -2.40 -2.60 7.29
C PHE A 14 -3.88 -2.75 6.89
N LEU A 15 -4.23 -2.51 5.62
CA LEU A 15 -5.60 -2.59 5.13
C LEU A 15 -6.09 -4.03 4.90
N LEU A 16 -5.26 -4.89 4.31
CA LEU A 16 -5.64 -6.26 3.94
C LEU A 16 -5.31 -7.27 5.03
N GLU A 17 -6.36 -7.83 5.65
CA GLU A 17 -6.23 -8.77 6.78
C GLU A 17 -5.55 -10.10 6.41
N ASN A 18 -5.57 -10.47 5.13
CA ASN A 18 -4.91 -11.67 4.61
C ASN A 18 -3.48 -11.40 4.10
N ASP A 19 -2.98 -10.16 4.20
CA ASP A 19 -1.59 -9.86 3.84
C ASP A 19 -0.63 -10.53 4.83
N ALA A 20 0.48 -11.07 4.31
CA ALA A 20 1.48 -11.77 5.12
C ALA A 20 2.10 -10.89 6.21
N HIS A 21 2.09 -9.56 6.02
CA HIS A 21 2.61 -8.56 6.97
C HIS A 21 1.51 -7.83 7.75
N HIS A 22 0.24 -8.23 7.64
CA HIS A 22 -0.88 -7.49 8.24
C HIS A 22 -0.71 -7.23 9.74
N LYS A 23 -0.36 -8.28 10.51
CA LYS A 23 -0.14 -8.16 11.97
C LYS A 23 0.99 -7.22 12.30
N LEU A 24 2.12 -7.36 11.60
CA LEU A 24 3.31 -6.52 11.79
C LEU A 24 3.00 -5.05 11.47
N ALA A 25 2.34 -4.79 10.34
CA ALA A 25 1.94 -3.46 9.92
C ALA A 25 1.01 -2.80 10.94
N LYS A 26 0.02 -3.56 11.43
CA LYS A 26 -0.92 -3.12 12.45
C LYS A 26 -0.23 -2.77 13.76
N GLU A 27 0.62 -3.67 14.28
CA GLU A 27 1.34 -3.45 15.53
C GLU A 27 2.26 -2.21 15.47
N ILE A 28 2.97 -2.02 14.35
CA ILE A 28 3.86 -0.87 14.14
C ILE A 28 3.07 0.42 14.11
N ILE A 29 2.02 0.50 13.28
CA ILE A 29 1.21 1.72 13.14
C ILE A 29 0.53 2.04 14.47
N GLU A 30 -0.09 1.06 15.14
CA GLU A 30 -0.73 1.27 16.44
C GLU A 30 0.27 1.74 17.51
N LYS A 31 1.49 1.20 17.51
CA LYS A 31 2.55 1.64 18.43
C LYS A 31 2.98 3.08 18.17
N LEU A 32 3.18 3.47 16.90
CA LEU A 32 3.55 4.83 16.53
C LEU A 32 2.47 5.84 16.95
N LEU A 33 1.21 5.52 16.69
CA LEU A 33 0.06 6.35 17.10
C LEU A 33 -0.03 6.46 18.63
N LYS A 34 0.08 5.34 19.35
CA LYS A 34 0.01 5.33 20.82
C LYS A 34 1.12 6.17 21.47
N ASN A 35 2.32 6.12 20.90
CA ASN A 35 3.47 6.87 21.39
C ASN A 35 3.49 8.34 20.94
N ARG A 36 2.52 8.76 20.12
CA ARG A 36 2.49 10.08 19.47
C ARG A 36 3.80 10.39 18.71
N THR A 37 4.39 9.36 18.11
CA THR A 37 5.55 9.53 17.24
C THR A 37 5.10 10.34 16.02
N PRO A 38 5.82 11.41 15.61
CA PRO A 38 5.51 12.12 14.38
C PRO A 38 5.56 11.17 13.17
N ILE A 39 4.42 10.98 12.52
CA ILE A 39 4.30 10.18 11.30
C ILE A 39 4.11 11.12 10.11
N ILE A 40 4.95 10.98 9.10
CA ILE A 40 4.84 11.70 7.84
C ILE A 40 4.48 10.71 6.74
N ILE A 41 3.45 11.02 5.96
CA ILE A 41 3.10 10.22 4.79
C ILE A 41 3.33 11.09 3.54
N PRO A 42 4.28 10.70 2.67
CA PRO A 42 4.51 11.38 1.39
C PRO A 42 3.26 11.42 0.51
N GLU A 43 3.06 12.50 -0.23
CA GLU A 43 1.98 12.56 -1.23
C GLU A 43 2.07 11.40 -2.24
N ALA A 44 3.28 11.03 -2.66
CA ALA A 44 3.51 9.90 -3.56
C ALA A 44 2.94 8.59 -3.00
N VAL A 45 3.00 8.37 -1.68
CA VAL A 45 2.41 7.20 -1.00
C VAL A 45 0.89 7.23 -1.11
N TYR A 46 0.25 8.39 -0.87
CA TYR A 46 -1.20 8.49 -1.03
C TYR A 46 -1.65 8.28 -2.47
N ARG A 47 -0.93 8.85 -3.44
CA ARG A 47 -1.23 8.67 -4.87
C ARG A 47 -1.09 7.20 -5.26
N ASP A 48 0.00 6.55 -4.87
CA ASP A 48 0.20 5.14 -5.20
C ASP A 48 -0.80 4.24 -4.47
N LEU A 49 -1.07 4.47 -3.19
CA LEU A 49 -2.09 3.72 -2.46
C LEU A 49 -3.46 3.87 -3.12
N ARG A 50 -3.90 5.10 -3.43
CA ARG A 50 -5.18 5.36 -4.10
C ARG A 50 -5.22 4.77 -5.51
N ARG A 51 -4.12 4.76 -6.25
CA ARG A 51 -4.08 4.23 -7.62
C ARG A 51 -3.97 2.70 -7.63
N SER A 52 -3.01 2.15 -6.90
CA SER A 52 -2.64 0.74 -6.88
C SER A 52 -3.68 -0.09 -6.12
N PHE A 53 -4.06 0.29 -4.90
CA PHE A 53 -5.05 -0.46 -4.11
C PHE A 53 -6.42 -0.44 -4.79
N HIS A 54 -6.91 0.74 -5.15
CA HIS A 54 -8.22 0.91 -5.78
C HIS A 54 -8.30 0.14 -7.11
N ARG A 55 -7.28 0.25 -7.96
CA ARG A 55 -7.24 -0.50 -9.23
C ARG A 55 -7.25 -2.01 -9.00
N LYS A 56 -6.45 -2.52 -8.04
CA LYS A 56 -6.43 -3.96 -7.72
C LYS A 56 -7.80 -4.42 -7.22
N TYR A 57 -8.43 -3.65 -6.34
CA TYR A 57 -9.76 -3.96 -5.82
C TYR A 57 -10.81 -4.01 -6.94
N LEU A 58 -10.92 -2.94 -7.73
CA LEU A 58 -11.90 -2.86 -8.82
C LEU A 58 -11.66 -3.93 -9.90
N ASN A 59 -10.39 -4.24 -10.20
CA ASN A 59 -10.07 -5.31 -11.14
C ASN A 59 -10.52 -6.68 -10.59
N ALA A 60 -10.27 -6.93 -9.30
CA ALA A 60 -10.69 -8.16 -8.65
C ALA A 60 -12.21 -8.28 -8.57
N GLU A 61 -12.90 -7.19 -8.23
CA GLU A 61 -14.35 -7.09 -8.23
C GLU A 61 -14.95 -7.35 -9.62
N ALA A 62 -14.45 -6.70 -10.67
CA ALA A 62 -14.97 -6.86 -12.03
C ALA A 62 -14.91 -8.33 -12.49
N HIS A 63 -13.79 -9.01 -12.25
CA HIS A 63 -13.64 -10.43 -12.59
C HIS A 63 -14.49 -11.34 -11.72
N LEU A 64 -14.65 -10.99 -10.44
CA LEU A 64 -15.55 -11.69 -9.53
C LEU A 64 -16.99 -11.63 -10.01
N ILE A 65 -17.48 -10.44 -10.36
CA ILE A 65 -18.83 -10.22 -10.91
C ILE A 65 -18.99 -10.98 -12.23
N TYR A 66 -17.97 -10.95 -13.10
CA TYR A 66 -17.99 -11.70 -14.35
C TYR A 66 -18.18 -13.21 -14.13
N PHE A 67 -17.36 -13.84 -13.27
CA PHE A 67 -17.48 -15.27 -12.99
C PHE A 67 -18.77 -15.60 -12.23
N TYR A 68 -19.25 -14.71 -11.37
CA TYR A 68 -20.54 -14.85 -10.71
C TYR A 68 -21.70 -14.86 -11.72
N GLN A 69 -21.74 -13.91 -12.65
CA GLN A 69 -22.74 -13.89 -13.72
C GLN A 69 -22.65 -15.11 -14.63
N LYS A 70 -21.43 -15.61 -14.89
CA LYS A 70 -21.20 -16.84 -15.65
C LYS A 70 -21.77 -18.06 -14.90
N ALA A 71 -21.57 -18.16 -13.58
CA ALA A 71 -22.14 -19.21 -12.73
C ALA A 71 -23.68 -19.24 -12.84
N LEU A 72 -24.33 -18.07 -12.75
CA LEU A 72 -25.79 -17.96 -12.87
C LEU A 72 -26.29 -18.37 -14.26
N ARG A 73 -25.60 -17.94 -15.34
CA ARG A 73 -25.94 -18.33 -16.72
C ARG A 73 -25.75 -19.82 -16.97
N SER A 74 -24.84 -20.48 -16.25
CA SER A 74 -24.68 -21.93 -16.23
C SER A 74 -25.76 -22.66 -15.40
N GLY A 75 -26.74 -21.93 -14.86
CA GLY A 75 -27.87 -22.51 -14.13
C GLY A 75 -27.60 -22.84 -12.67
N LEU A 76 -26.45 -22.44 -12.11
CA LEU A 76 -26.14 -22.65 -10.70
C LEU A 76 -27.07 -21.80 -9.82
N LYS A 77 -27.69 -22.44 -8.82
CA LYS A 77 -28.67 -21.79 -7.94
C LYS A 77 -28.27 -21.77 -6.48
N ARG A 78 -27.53 -22.79 -6.02
CA ARG A 78 -27.11 -22.90 -4.62
C ARG A 78 -25.88 -22.04 -4.36
N GLU A 79 -25.88 -21.36 -3.21
CA GLU A 79 -24.82 -20.43 -2.82
C GLU A 79 -23.44 -21.09 -2.84
N GLU A 80 -23.32 -22.29 -2.26
CA GLU A 80 -22.05 -23.03 -2.19
C GLU A 80 -21.51 -23.44 -3.56
N GLU A 81 -22.41 -23.83 -4.48
CA GLU A 81 -22.05 -24.21 -5.85
C GLU A 81 -21.56 -22.99 -6.64
N ILE A 82 -22.27 -21.86 -6.50
CA ILE A 82 -21.86 -20.58 -7.10
C ILE A 82 -20.51 -20.15 -6.53
N TYR A 83 -20.33 -20.20 -5.21
CA TYR A 83 -19.08 -19.81 -4.57
C TYR A 83 -17.91 -20.65 -5.07
N LYS A 84 -18.02 -21.99 -5.07
CA LYS A 84 -16.96 -22.87 -5.59
C LYS A 84 -16.65 -22.60 -7.06
N TYR A 85 -17.67 -22.35 -7.88
CA TYR A 85 -17.46 -21.99 -9.29
C TYR A 85 -16.64 -20.70 -9.41
N VAL A 86 -17.05 -19.64 -8.70
CA VAL A 86 -16.38 -18.34 -8.73
C VAL A 86 -14.96 -18.45 -8.19
N GLU A 87 -14.77 -19.09 -7.04
CA GLU A 87 -13.47 -19.29 -6.39
C GLU A 87 -12.47 -19.97 -7.35
N ASN A 88 -12.85 -21.10 -7.95
CA ASN A 88 -11.97 -21.84 -8.85
C ASN A 88 -11.57 -21.00 -10.08
N ASN A 89 -12.55 -20.39 -10.76
CA ASN A 89 -12.28 -19.63 -11.98
C ASN A 89 -11.52 -18.32 -11.70
N LEU A 90 -11.82 -17.64 -10.59
CA LEU A 90 -11.18 -16.39 -10.22
C LEU A 90 -9.73 -16.60 -9.80
N LEU A 91 -9.45 -17.65 -9.02
CA LEU A 91 -8.09 -17.99 -8.62
C LEU A 91 -7.25 -18.50 -9.80
N GLU A 92 -7.83 -19.30 -10.70
CA GLU A 92 -7.16 -19.71 -11.94
C GLU A 92 -6.80 -18.48 -12.80
N TYR A 93 -7.74 -17.55 -12.99
CA TYR A 93 -7.50 -16.30 -13.68
C TYR A 93 -6.35 -15.50 -13.04
N ALA A 94 -6.42 -15.30 -11.72
CA ALA A 94 -5.41 -14.53 -10.98
C ALA A 94 -4.01 -15.15 -11.12
N LEU A 95 -3.89 -16.48 -10.99
CA LEU A 95 -2.60 -17.18 -11.12
C LEU A 95 -2.01 -17.07 -12.52
N LYS A 96 -2.86 -17.09 -13.56
CA LYS A 96 -2.43 -17.08 -14.97
C LYS A 96 -2.16 -15.68 -15.51
N HIS A 97 -2.95 -14.69 -15.11
CA HIS A 97 -2.99 -13.37 -15.75
C HIS A 97 -2.66 -12.19 -14.82
N ASP A 98 -2.89 -12.31 -13.51
CA ASP A 98 -2.77 -11.19 -12.57
C ASP A 98 -2.20 -11.63 -11.20
N LYS A 99 -1.06 -12.33 -11.24
CA LYS A 99 -0.44 -12.91 -10.04
C LYS A 99 -0.11 -11.87 -8.98
N LYS A 100 0.18 -10.63 -9.40
CA LYS A 100 0.51 -9.50 -8.50
C LYS A 100 -0.66 -9.05 -7.63
N SER A 101 -1.89 -9.38 -8.02
CA SER A 101 -3.10 -9.00 -7.28
C SER A 101 -3.79 -10.20 -6.64
N LEU A 102 -3.17 -11.39 -6.66
CA LEU A 102 -3.73 -12.65 -6.13
C LEU A 102 -4.27 -12.51 -4.70
N ASN A 103 -3.55 -11.80 -3.84
CA ASN A 103 -3.98 -11.53 -2.46
C ASN A 103 -5.29 -10.74 -2.38
N MET A 104 -5.53 -9.80 -3.30
CA MET A 104 -6.78 -9.05 -3.38
C MET A 104 -7.95 -9.93 -3.83
N TYR A 105 -7.74 -10.82 -4.81
CA TYR A 105 -8.76 -11.80 -5.21
C TYR A 105 -9.14 -12.72 -4.05
N GLN A 106 -8.15 -13.25 -3.34
CA GLN A 106 -8.36 -14.09 -2.16
C GLN A 106 -9.10 -13.33 -1.06
N TYR A 107 -8.71 -12.08 -0.81
CA TYR A 107 -9.35 -11.21 0.18
C TYR A 107 -10.85 -11.03 -0.10
N LEU A 108 -11.21 -10.73 -1.36
CA LEU A 108 -12.61 -10.58 -1.76
C LEU A 108 -13.40 -11.88 -1.67
N LEU A 109 -12.80 -13.01 -2.02
CA LEU A 109 -13.42 -14.33 -1.86
C LEU A 109 -13.72 -14.63 -0.39
N ASP A 110 -12.76 -14.41 0.50
CA ASP A 110 -12.92 -14.57 1.94
C ASP A 110 -14.03 -13.66 2.48
N TYR A 111 -14.07 -12.40 2.03
CA TYR A 111 -15.14 -11.46 2.39
C TYR A 111 -16.51 -11.95 1.92
N ILE A 112 -16.63 -12.42 0.68
CA ILE A 112 -17.89 -12.95 0.14
C ILE A 112 -18.36 -14.15 0.93
N LYS A 113 -17.46 -15.10 1.21
CA LYS A 113 -17.77 -16.33 1.95
C LYS A 113 -18.23 -16.02 3.36
N LYS A 114 -17.46 -15.18 4.08
CA LYS A 114 -17.76 -14.77 5.46
C LYS A 114 -19.10 -14.05 5.58
N ASN A 115 -19.45 -13.24 4.58
CA ASN A 115 -20.67 -12.43 4.59
C ASN A 115 -21.83 -13.06 3.80
N LYS A 116 -21.66 -14.26 3.24
CA LYS A 116 -22.67 -14.97 2.45
C LYS A 116 -23.26 -14.13 1.32
N LEU A 117 -22.40 -13.43 0.55
CA LEU A 117 -22.86 -12.43 -0.42
C LEU A 117 -23.54 -13.03 -1.66
N PHE A 118 -23.40 -14.34 -1.89
CA PHE A 118 -24.10 -15.04 -2.97
C PHE A 118 -25.46 -15.63 -2.55
N SER A 119 -25.91 -15.37 -1.31
CA SER A 119 -27.25 -15.73 -0.86
C SER A 119 -28.32 -14.98 -1.67
N PRO A 120 -29.49 -15.58 -1.95
CA PRO A 120 -30.52 -14.99 -2.82
C PRO A 120 -30.89 -13.54 -2.48
N GLU A 121 -30.93 -13.20 -1.19
CA GLU A 121 -31.27 -11.87 -0.69
C GLU A 121 -30.21 -10.81 -1.02
N LYS A 122 -28.93 -11.19 -1.11
CA LYS A 122 -27.82 -10.26 -1.32
C LYS A 122 -27.40 -10.14 -2.78
N ARG A 123 -27.81 -11.07 -3.65
CA ARG A 123 -27.48 -11.09 -5.09
C ARG A 123 -27.75 -9.76 -5.80
N PRO A 124 -28.93 -9.13 -5.64
CA PRO A 124 -29.22 -7.88 -6.35
C PRO A 124 -28.35 -6.71 -5.88
N LEU A 125 -27.80 -6.81 -4.67
CA LEU A 125 -27.02 -5.76 -4.01
C LEU A 125 -25.51 -6.05 -4.03
N LEU A 126 -25.06 -7.12 -4.70
CA LEU A 126 -23.68 -7.59 -4.63
C LEU A 126 -22.67 -6.48 -4.96
N THR A 127 -22.83 -5.81 -6.10
CA THR A 127 -21.96 -4.68 -6.51
C THR A 127 -21.99 -3.55 -5.50
N GLN A 128 -23.18 -3.12 -5.06
CA GLN A 128 -23.30 -2.05 -4.05
C GLN A 128 -22.62 -2.42 -2.73
N ILE A 129 -22.71 -3.69 -2.30
CA ILE A 129 -22.05 -4.17 -1.08
C ILE A 129 -20.52 -4.13 -1.23
N LEU A 130 -19.99 -4.48 -2.41
CA LEU A 130 -18.55 -4.43 -2.70
C LEU A 130 -18.04 -2.98 -2.81
N ASP A 131 -18.77 -2.09 -3.47
CA ASP A 131 -18.45 -0.65 -3.50
C ASP A 131 -18.38 -0.06 -2.07
N ASN A 132 -19.41 -0.34 -1.26
CA ASN A 132 -19.44 0.10 0.14
C ASN A 132 -18.32 -0.54 0.97
N HIS A 133 -17.94 -1.77 0.65
CA HIS A 133 -16.82 -2.44 1.32
C HIS A 133 -15.51 -1.73 1.01
N LEU A 134 -15.22 -1.37 -0.24
CA LEU A 134 -14.03 -0.61 -0.60
C LEU A 134 -13.92 0.69 0.19
N ILE A 135 -15.01 1.46 0.27
CA ILE A 135 -15.08 2.68 1.10
C ILE A 135 -14.75 2.37 2.56
N LYS A 136 -15.34 1.31 3.11
CA LYS A 136 -15.09 0.89 4.49
C LYS A 136 -13.64 0.47 4.73
N ILE A 137 -12.98 -0.19 3.79
CA ILE A 137 -11.55 -0.54 3.94
C ILE A 137 -10.72 0.73 3.96
N LEU A 138 -10.90 1.62 2.99
CA LEU A 138 -10.13 2.85 2.90
C LEU A 138 -10.35 3.75 4.13
N SER A 139 -11.55 3.75 4.72
CA SER A 139 -11.81 4.49 5.97
C SER A 139 -10.97 4.02 7.17
N LYS A 140 -10.35 2.83 7.12
CA LYS A 140 -9.41 2.37 8.16
C LYS A 140 -8.13 3.22 8.20
N LEU A 141 -7.81 3.94 7.12
CA LEU A 141 -6.68 4.88 7.10
C LEU A 141 -6.98 6.19 7.85
N LYS A 142 -8.26 6.55 8.03
CA LYS A 142 -8.64 7.84 8.61
C LYS A 142 -7.97 8.15 9.96
N PRO A 143 -7.89 7.22 10.94
CA PRO A 143 -7.19 7.48 12.21
C PRO A 143 -5.68 7.69 12.05
N VAL A 144 -5.09 7.11 10.99
CA VAL A 144 -3.69 7.32 10.62
C VAL A 144 -3.56 8.72 10.02
N GLU A 145 -4.39 9.04 9.01
CA GLU A 145 -4.43 10.35 8.33
C GLU A 145 -4.56 11.52 9.33
N GLU A 146 -5.52 11.43 10.26
CA GLU A 146 -5.80 12.45 11.29
C GLU A 146 -4.61 12.74 12.22
N GLN A 147 -3.65 11.81 12.32
CA GLN A 147 -2.47 11.91 13.18
C GLN A 147 -1.15 12.01 12.38
N THR A 148 -1.25 12.09 11.05
CA THR A 148 -0.08 12.20 10.17
C THR A 148 0.06 13.61 9.61
N ILE A 149 1.30 13.97 9.29
CA ILE A 149 1.59 15.16 8.50
C ILE A 149 1.66 14.70 7.03
N HIS A 150 0.81 15.29 6.20
CA HIS A 150 0.89 15.10 4.75
C HIS A 150 2.08 15.91 4.22
N LEU A 151 3.05 15.23 3.63
CA LEU A 151 4.20 15.89 3.04
C LEU A 151 3.89 16.32 1.61
N THR A 152 3.85 17.63 1.39
CA THR A 152 3.81 18.28 0.07
C THR A 152 5.09 19.08 -0.09
N LEU A 153 5.74 18.99 -1.26
CA LEU A 153 6.98 19.71 -1.51
C LEU A 153 6.68 21.18 -1.82
N GLY A 154 7.44 22.11 -1.22
CA GLY A 154 7.47 23.51 -1.61
C GLY A 154 8.43 23.74 -2.79
N ASP A 155 8.55 24.98 -3.25
CA ASP A 155 9.35 25.32 -4.44
C ASP A 155 10.83 24.92 -4.29
N ARG A 156 11.42 25.14 -3.11
CA ARG A 156 12.82 24.76 -2.82
C ARG A 156 12.98 23.24 -2.85
N GLU A 157 12.08 22.51 -2.21
CA GLU A 157 12.14 21.05 -2.15
C GLU A 157 11.88 20.41 -3.52
N LEU A 158 11.06 21.04 -4.37
CA LEU A 158 10.78 20.57 -5.73
C LEU A 158 12.03 20.59 -6.62
N ASP A 159 12.90 21.58 -6.49
CA ASP A 159 14.12 21.64 -7.29
C ASP A 159 15.15 20.60 -6.83
N ILE A 160 15.29 20.41 -5.51
CA ILE A 160 16.09 19.32 -4.93
C ILE A 160 15.54 17.96 -5.36
N TYR A 161 14.23 17.78 -5.30
CA TYR A 161 13.54 16.56 -5.73
C TYR A 161 13.87 16.20 -7.18
N LYS A 162 13.81 17.16 -8.11
CA LYS A 162 14.11 16.91 -9.54
C LYS A 162 15.56 16.44 -9.71
N ASP A 163 16.52 17.05 -9.02
CA ASP A 163 17.91 16.66 -9.12
C ASP A 163 18.15 15.25 -8.55
N ILE A 164 17.64 14.99 -7.34
CA ILE A 164 17.71 13.66 -6.71
C ILE A 164 17.05 12.60 -7.61
N TYR A 165 15.86 12.87 -8.15
CA TYR A 165 15.12 11.95 -9.00
C TYR A 165 15.91 11.58 -10.26
N ASN A 166 16.51 12.55 -10.94
CA ASN A 166 17.33 12.29 -12.12
C ASN A 166 18.56 11.44 -11.81
N LYS A 167 19.10 11.53 -10.60
CA LYS A 167 20.30 10.79 -10.18
C LYS A 167 20.00 9.34 -9.82
N VAL A 168 18.93 9.10 -9.07
CA VAL A 168 18.70 7.79 -8.43
C VAL A 168 17.48 7.02 -8.94
N SER A 169 16.54 7.66 -9.67
CA SER A 169 15.33 6.97 -10.15
C SER A 169 15.62 5.70 -10.95
N PRO A 170 16.65 5.60 -11.84
CA PRO A 170 16.90 4.38 -12.60
C PRO A 170 17.37 3.20 -11.75
N MET A 171 17.71 3.44 -10.48
CA MET A 171 18.07 2.38 -9.53
C MET A 171 16.85 1.63 -9.00
N PHE A 172 15.68 2.29 -8.97
CA PHE A 172 14.44 1.70 -8.49
C PHE A 172 13.74 0.93 -9.60
N LYS A 173 13.06 -0.15 -9.22
CA LYS A 173 12.36 -1.02 -10.17
C LYS A 173 10.99 -0.44 -10.57
N ASP A 174 10.36 0.27 -9.65
CA ASP A 174 9.06 0.92 -9.84
C ASP A 174 9.23 2.44 -9.73
N GLU A 175 8.47 3.16 -10.56
CA GLU A 175 8.46 4.63 -10.55
C GLU A 175 7.87 5.17 -9.25
N ALA A 176 6.86 4.49 -8.67
CA ALA A 176 6.27 4.90 -7.39
C ALA A 176 7.29 4.84 -6.25
N ASP A 177 8.11 3.77 -6.21
CA ASP A 177 9.19 3.63 -5.23
C ASP A 177 10.20 4.78 -5.36
N ALA A 178 10.59 5.12 -6.61
CA ALA A 178 11.49 6.24 -6.87
C ALA A 178 10.89 7.56 -6.37
N GLU A 179 9.62 7.85 -6.70
CA GLU A 179 8.92 9.06 -6.25
C GLU A 179 8.89 9.17 -4.73
N ILE A 180 8.50 8.09 -4.03
CA ILE A 180 8.41 8.03 -2.57
C ILE A 180 9.77 8.34 -1.94
N PHE A 181 10.82 7.64 -2.39
CA PHE A 181 12.17 7.86 -1.90
C PHE A 181 12.64 9.30 -2.15
N CYS A 182 12.49 9.80 -3.37
CA CYS A 182 12.98 11.13 -3.74
C CYS A 182 12.24 12.24 -3.00
N GLN A 183 10.93 12.09 -2.75
CA GLN A 183 10.14 13.05 -1.98
C GLN A 183 10.65 13.16 -0.53
N ILE A 184 10.94 12.02 0.10
CA ILE A 184 11.50 11.97 1.46
C ILE A 184 12.92 12.55 1.47
N ALA A 185 13.76 12.12 0.54
CA ALA A 185 15.15 12.57 0.45
C ALA A 185 15.25 14.09 0.24
N ALA A 186 14.43 14.66 -0.64
CA ALA A 186 14.39 16.09 -0.90
C ALA A 186 13.98 16.91 0.33
N THR A 187 12.99 16.41 1.07
CA THR A 187 12.51 17.03 2.30
C THR A 187 13.59 17.05 3.39
N ILE A 188 14.33 15.95 3.53
CA ILE A 188 15.42 15.87 4.52
C ILE A 188 16.59 16.75 4.08
N ALA A 189 16.96 16.72 2.80
CA ALA A 189 18.06 17.50 2.26
C ALA A 189 17.82 19.02 2.26
N SER A 190 16.55 19.46 2.28
CA SER A 190 16.20 20.87 2.40
C SER A 190 16.25 21.41 3.83
N GLU A 191 16.34 20.54 4.83
CA GLU A 191 16.41 20.98 6.22
C GLU A 191 17.77 21.61 6.54
N ASP A 192 17.75 22.76 7.21
CA ASP A 192 18.97 23.46 7.61
C ASP A 192 19.76 22.64 8.65
N GLU A 193 21.10 22.76 8.59
CA GLU A 193 22.11 22.00 9.36
C GLU A 193 21.88 21.97 10.88
N THR A 194 21.07 22.89 11.42
CA THR A 194 20.70 22.95 12.83
C THR A 194 19.86 21.77 13.36
N LYS A 195 19.43 20.83 12.49
CA LYS A 195 18.57 19.69 12.83
C LYS A 195 19.28 18.33 12.86
N ASP A 196 20.62 18.30 12.99
CA ASP A 196 21.42 17.06 13.08
C ASP A 196 20.98 16.09 14.22
N GLU A 197 20.14 16.54 15.16
CA GLU A 197 19.56 15.71 16.23
C GLU A 197 18.25 14.97 15.84
N ILE A 198 17.72 15.20 14.63
CA ILE A 198 16.52 14.52 14.14
C ILE A 198 16.92 13.26 13.39
N LYS A 199 16.39 12.13 13.83
CA LYS A 199 16.52 10.84 13.15
C LYS A 199 15.30 10.61 12.29
N TYR A 200 15.51 10.47 10.99
CA TYR A 200 14.47 10.09 10.05
C TYR A 200 14.48 8.59 9.83
N LYS A 201 13.30 8.00 9.79
CA LYS A 201 13.15 6.58 9.57
C LYS A 201 12.06 6.29 8.55
N LEU A 202 12.36 5.51 7.52
CA LEU A 202 11.37 5.03 6.55
C LEU A 202 11.13 3.54 6.78
N CYS A 203 9.90 3.19 7.15
CA CYS A 203 9.48 1.82 7.40
C CYS A 203 8.85 1.21 6.14
N THR A 204 9.38 0.08 5.67
CA THR A 204 8.86 -0.65 4.50
C THR A 204 8.84 -2.16 4.75
N THR A 205 7.92 -2.86 4.08
CA THR A 205 7.91 -4.33 4.00
C THR A 205 8.54 -4.84 2.69
N ASP A 206 9.12 -3.96 1.86
CA ASP A 206 9.82 -4.32 0.64
C ASP A 206 11.35 -4.30 0.86
N ARG A 207 11.96 -5.48 0.75
CA ARG A 207 13.39 -5.68 0.95
C ARG A 207 14.23 -5.03 -0.15
N GLU A 208 13.78 -5.11 -1.40
CA GLU A 208 14.52 -4.52 -2.52
C GLU A 208 14.43 -3.00 -2.48
N PHE A 209 13.27 -2.44 -2.10
CA PHE A 209 13.13 -1.01 -1.84
C PHE A 209 14.12 -0.56 -0.75
N ALA A 210 14.15 -1.23 0.41
CA ALA A 210 15.07 -0.88 1.48
C ALA A 210 16.53 -0.95 1.06
N LYS A 211 16.93 -2.00 0.34
CA LYS A 211 18.30 -2.17 -0.16
C LYS A 211 18.68 -1.06 -1.16
N THR A 212 17.83 -0.80 -2.14
CA THR A 212 18.07 0.21 -3.18
C THR A 212 18.07 1.61 -2.58
N GLY A 213 17.14 1.93 -1.69
CA GLY A 213 17.07 3.22 -1.02
C GLY A 213 18.31 3.51 -0.16
N ASN A 214 18.81 2.53 0.60
CA ASN A 214 20.05 2.70 1.36
C ASN A 214 21.25 2.99 0.44
N LYS A 215 21.35 2.31 -0.70
CA LYS A 215 22.38 2.59 -1.70
C LYS A 215 22.23 3.98 -2.33
N ALA A 216 20.99 4.41 -2.59
CA ALA A 216 20.72 5.74 -3.12
C ALA A 216 21.13 6.84 -2.11
N ILE A 217 20.88 6.63 -0.81
CA ILE A 217 21.36 7.54 0.26
C ILE A 217 22.88 7.66 0.24
N GLU A 218 23.61 6.54 0.13
CA GLU A 218 25.07 6.56 0.06
C GLU A 218 25.60 7.36 -1.14
N ILE A 219 24.95 7.25 -2.31
CA ILE A 219 25.33 7.99 -3.52
C ILE A 219 25.07 9.49 -3.31
N LEU A 220 23.87 9.84 -2.86
CA LEU A 220 23.50 11.25 -2.66
C LEU A 220 24.40 11.92 -1.61
N ASN A 221 24.71 11.22 -0.50
CA ASN A 221 25.61 11.77 0.52
C ASN A 221 27.05 11.97 -0.03
N LYS A 222 27.53 11.13 -0.94
CA LYS A 222 28.81 11.34 -1.64
C LYS A 222 28.79 12.53 -2.59
N GLU A 223 27.62 12.88 -3.12
CA GLU A 223 27.42 14.02 -4.00
C GLU A 223 27.13 15.33 -3.24
N GLY A 224 27.18 15.31 -1.91
CA GLY A 224 27.08 16.50 -1.06
C GLY A 224 25.70 16.74 -0.45
N TYR A 225 24.73 15.85 -0.68
CA TYR A 225 23.46 15.89 0.04
C TYR A 225 23.66 15.49 1.51
N LYS A 226 22.86 16.08 2.42
CA LYS A 226 22.82 15.69 3.83
C LYS A 226 21.54 14.92 4.12
N ILE A 227 21.54 13.61 3.84
CA ILE A 227 20.37 12.75 4.04
C ILE A 227 20.62 11.83 5.25
N ASN A 228 20.06 12.22 6.40
CA ASN A 228 20.07 11.43 7.64
C ASN A 228 18.82 10.54 7.75
N LEU A 229 18.65 9.61 6.80
CA LEU A 229 17.51 8.69 6.73
C LEU A 229 17.93 7.24 6.99
N GLU A 230 17.29 6.58 7.94
CA GLU A 230 17.36 5.12 8.13
C GLU A 230 16.20 4.46 7.38
N ILE A 231 16.46 3.61 6.38
CA ILE A 231 15.41 2.81 5.74
C ILE A 231 15.38 1.42 6.37
N GLN A 232 14.35 1.17 7.18
CA GLN A 232 14.17 -0.09 7.89
C GLN A 232 13.26 -1.04 7.11
N TYR A 233 13.82 -2.18 6.71
CA TYR A 233 13.05 -3.34 6.26
C TYR A 233 12.42 -4.06 7.45
N LEU A 234 11.09 -4.16 7.43
CA LEU A 234 10.28 -4.82 8.45
C LEU A 234 10.14 -6.30 8.11
N LYS A 235 11.04 -7.12 8.67
CA LYS A 235 10.98 -8.57 8.52
C LYS A 235 9.93 -9.16 9.47
N ARG A 236 9.14 -10.12 8.99
CA ARG A 236 8.32 -10.98 9.83
C ARG A 236 9.21 -11.84 10.74
N GLU A 237 8.94 -11.86 12.04
CA GLU A 237 9.44 -12.91 12.92
C GLU A 237 8.63 -14.18 12.61
N ASP A 238 9.33 -15.24 12.20
CA ASP A 238 8.75 -16.52 11.78
C ASP A 238 8.15 -17.29 12.98
#